data_AF-A0A6G1RBC5-F1
#
_entry.id   AF-A0A6G1RBC5-F1
#
_cell.length_a   1.000
_cell.length_b   1.000
_cell.length_c   1.000
_cell.angle_alpha   90.00
_cell.angle_beta   90.00
_cell.angle_gamma   90.00
#
_symmetry.space_group_name_H-M   'P 1'
#
loop_
_entity.id
_entity.type
_entity.pdbx_description
1 polymer ?
#
loop_
_entity_poly.entity_id
_entity_poly.type
_entity_poly.pdbx_seq_one_letter_code
_entity_poly.pdbx_strand_id
1 'polypeptide(L)'
;DLSIMEEDQACAMESRRLEETRGIEEEPTHLPLVVCIDKLTKVYKTDKKLALNKLSLNLYENQVVSFLGHNGAGKTTTMSILTGLFPPTSGSATIYGHDIRTEM
;
A
#
# COMPACT_ATOMS: atom_id res chain seq x y z
N ASP A 1 31.42 -14.15 -22.64
CA ASP A 1 30.48 -13.13 -23.15
C ASP A 1 29.85 -12.39 -21.99
N LEU A 2 30.07 -11.08 -21.94
CA LEU A 2 29.50 -10.21 -20.90
C LEU A 2 27.97 -10.12 -21.01
N SER A 3 27.43 -10.36 -22.21
CA SER A 3 26.00 -10.35 -22.53
C SER A 3 25.20 -11.46 -21.84
N ILE A 4 25.79 -12.64 -21.64
CA ILE A 4 25.10 -13.80 -21.04
C ILE A 4 24.76 -13.56 -19.56
N MET A 5 25.56 -12.76 -18.85
CA MET A 5 25.31 -12.43 -17.44
C MET A 5 24.28 -11.30 -17.26
N GLU A 6 24.16 -10.39 -18.23
CA GLU A 6 23.17 -9.30 -18.21
C GLU A 6 21.76 -9.81 -18.57
N GLU A 7 21.66 -10.76 -19.49
CA GLU A 7 20.38 -11.41 -19.85
C GLU A 7 19.80 -12.22 -18.68
N ASP A 8 20.63 -12.95 -17.94
CA ASP A 8 20.21 -13.71 -16.75
C ASP A 8 19.70 -12.79 -15.61
N GLN A 9 20.32 -11.60 -15.43
CA GLN A 9 19.85 -10.62 -14.44
C GLN A 9 18.53 -9.97 -14.83
N ALA A 10 18.35 -9.63 -16.11
CA ALA A 10 17.09 -9.07 -16.61
C ALA A 10 15.93 -10.06 -16.44
N CYS A 11 16.18 -11.34 -16.74
CA CYS A 11 15.18 -12.39 -16.62
C CYS A 11 14.75 -12.65 -15.16
N ALA A 12 15.70 -12.60 -14.22
CA ALA A 12 15.41 -12.73 -12.79
C ALA A 12 14.64 -11.53 -12.20
N MET A 13 14.93 -10.31 -12.67
CA MET A 13 14.20 -9.10 -12.28
C MET A 13 12.77 -9.11 -12.82
N GLU A 14 12.59 -9.48 -14.08
CA GLU A 14 11.26 -9.59 -14.72
C GLU A 14 10.40 -10.65 -14.04
N SER A 15 10.99 -11.80 -13.70
CA SER A 15 10.30 -12.90 -13.00
C SER A 15 9.81 -12.50 -11.61
N ARG A 16 10.61 -11.76 -10.83
CA ARG A 16 10.18 -11.21 -9.53
C ARG A 16 9.05 -10.20 -9.69
N ARG A 17 9.14 -9.32 -10.67
CA ARG A 17 8.09 -8.32 -10.94
C ARG A 17 6.77 -8.99 -11.33
N LEU A 18 6.82 -10.04 -12.13
CA LEU A 18 5.66 -10.85 -12.50
C LEU A 18 5.03 -11.54 -11.28
N GLU A 19 5.83 -12.08 -10.35
CA GLU A 19 5.34 -12.65 -9.09
C GLU A 19 4.73 -11.59 -8.16
N GLU A 20 5.34 -10.41 -8.07
CA GLU A 20 4.84 -9.29 -7.26
C GLU A 20 3.51 -8.74 -7.77
N THR A 21 3.22 -8.89 -9.07
CA THR A 21 1.97 -8.41 -9.69
C THR A 21 0.87 -9.48 -9.72
N ARG A 22 1.17 -10.74 -9.38
CA ARG A 22 0.18 -11.83 -9.38
C ARG A 22 -0.95 -11.52 -8.38
N GLY A 23 -2.17 -11.36 -8.90
CA GLY A 23 -3.36 -11.10 -8.10
C GLY A 23 -3.61 -9.63 -7.79
N ILE A 24 -2.89 -8.70 -8.42
CA ILE A 24 -3.19 -7.27 -8.40
C ILE A 24 -4.08 -6.95 -9.61
N GLU A 25 -5.23 -6.33 -9.34
CA GLU A 25 -6.11 -5.81 -10.39
C GLU A 25 -5.47 -4.60 -11.08
N GLU A 26 -5.69 -4.45 -12.39
CA GLU A 26 -5.22 -3.26 -13.11
C GLU A 26 -5.91 -2.00 -12.58
N GLU A 27 -5.17 -0.89 -12.54
CA GLU A 27 -5.75 0.38 -12.08
C GLU A 27 -6.83 0.88 -13.07
N PRO A 28 -8.05 1.17 -12.60
CA PRO A 28 -9.10 1.69 -13.46
C PRO A 28 -8.77 3.13 -13.88
N THR A 29 -8.50 3.33 -15.17
CA THR A 29 -8.14 4.64 -15.73
C THR A 29 -9.32 5.61 -15.88
N HIS A 30 -10.55 5.12 -15.73
CA HIS A 30 -11.78 5.87 -15.97
C HIS A 30 -12.53 6.26 -14.68
N LEU A 31 -12.05 5.81 -13.51
CA LEU A 31 -12.67 6.12 -12.22
C LEU A 31 -11.83 7.15 -11.47
N PRO A 32 -12.45 8.12 -10.78
CA PRO A 32 -11.73 9.04 -9.92
C PRO A 32 -11.01 8.32 -8.77
N LEU A 33 -9.76 8.71 -8.51
CA LEU A 33 -8.99 8.25 -7.35
C LEU A 33 -9.54 8.90 -6.07
N VAL A 34 -9.97 8.08 -5.11
CA VAL A 34 -10.57 8.55 -3.85
C VAL A 34 -9.57 8.44 -2.71
N VAL A 35 -8.95 7.27 -2.54
CA VAL A 35 -7.95 7.07 -1.48
C VAL A 35 -6.63 6.74 -2.14
N CYS A 36 -5.60 7.52 -1.81
CA CYS A 36 -4.22 7.22 -2.20
C CYS A 36 -3.39 6.97 -0.95
N ILE A 37 -2.78 5.79 -0.86
CA ILE A 37 -1.88 5.41 0.22
C ILE A 37 -0.50 5.20 -0.38
N ASP A 38 0.51 5.93 0.11
CA ASP A 38 1.91 5.75 -0.28
C ASP A 38 2.78 5.34 0.92
N LYS A 39 3.29 4.11 0.85
CA LYS A 39 4.27 3.51 1.77
C LYS A 39 3.90 3.71 3.25
N LEU A 40 2.61 3.61 3.55
CA LEU A 40 2.06 3.84 4.87
C LEU A 40 2.64 2.83 5.87
N THR A 41 3.24 3.36 6.92
CA THR A 41 3.95 2.58 7.93
C THR A 41 3.45 2.97 9.31
N LYS A 42 3.23 1.97 10.17
CA LYS A 42 2.80 2.17 11.55
C LYS A 42 3.58 1.29 12.50
N VAL A 43 4.25 1.92 13.45
CA VAL A 43 4.90 1.29 14.60
C VAL A 43 4.25 1.82 15.88
N TYR A 44 3.70 0.92 16.69
CA TYR A 44 3.14 1.32 18.00
C TYR A 44 4.26 1.50 19.03
N LYS A 45 4.16 2.55 19.86
CA LYS A 45 5.22 2.91 20.82
C LYS A 45 5.31 1.93 21.99
N THR A 46 4.20 1.35 22.42
CA THR A 46 4.11 0.53 23.64
C THR A 46 4.95 -0.73 23.55
N ASP A 47 4.92 -1.41 22.41
CA ASP A 47 5.57 -2.71 22.18
C ASP A 47 6.56 -2.69 21.00
N LYS A 48 6.80 -1.51 20.39
CA LYS A 48 7.56 -1.34 19.15
C LYS A 48 7.07 -2.24 18.01
N LYS A 49 5.79 -2.62 18.02
CA LYS A 49 5.23 -3.54 17.02
C LYS A 49 5.01 -2.83 15.69
N LEU A 50 5.60 -3.39 14.64
CA LEU A 50 5.34 -3.01 13.25
C LEU A 50 3.97 -3.54 12.84
N ALA A 51 2.99 -2.66 12.79
CA ALA A 51 1.61 -2.99 12.44
C ALA A 51 1.30 -2.81 10.95
N LEU A 52 2.01 -1.91 10.27
CA LEU A 52 1.98 -1.73 8.82
C LEU A 52 3.40 -1.45 8.32
N ASN A 53 3.78 -2.08 7.21
CA ASN A 53 5.09 -1.94 6.60
C ASN A 53 4.95 -1.49 5.14
N LYS A 54 5.15 -0.20 4.88
CA LYS A 54 5.15 0.38 3.53
C LYS A 54 3.96 -0.04 2.66
N LEU A 55 2.75 -0.02 3.22
CA LEU A 55 1.52 -0.31 2.47
C LEU A 55 1.28 0.79 1.42
N SER A 56 1.16 0.42 0.15
CA SER A 56 0.70 1.31 -0.92
C SER A 56 -0.55 0.73 -1.57
N LEU A 57 -1.56 1.58 -1.77
CA LEU A 57 -2.87 1.17 -2.28
C LEU A 57 -3.62 2.40 -2.81
N ASN A 58 -4.21 2.25 -3.99
CA ASN A 58 -5.15 3.21 -4.56
C ASN A 58 -6.55 2.62 -4.54
N LEU A 59 -7.54 3.42 -4.12
CA LEU A 59 -8.96 3.06 -4.14
C LEU A 59 -9.73 4.08 -4.95
N TYR A 60 -10.62 3.61 -5.81
CA TYR A 60 -11.33 4.43 -6.78
C TYR A 60 -12.82 4.51 -6.44
N GLU A 61 -13.50 5.53 -6.97
CA GLU A 61 -14.95 5.66 -6.78
C GLU A 61 -15.68 4.39 -7.26
N ASN A 62 -16.82 4.10 -6.63
CA ASN A 62 -17.69 2.96 -6.95
C ASN A 62 -17.05 1.56 -6.74
N GLN A 63 -15.86 1.47 -6.14
CA GLN A 63 -15.28 0.20 -5.71
C GLN A 63 -15.71 -0.15 -4.28
N VAL A 64 -16.00 -1.44 -4.06
CA VAL A 64 -16.17 -2.01 -2.72
C VAL A 64 -14.96 -2.85 -2.40
N VAL A 65 -14.15 -2.40 -1.43
CA VAL A 65 -12.91 -3.06 -1.03
C VAL A 65 -13.02 -3.62 0.37
N SER A 66 -12.42 -4.80 0.59
CA SER A 66 -12.31 -5.41 1.91
C SER A 66 -10.86 -5.76 2.23
N PHE A 67 -10.42 -5.46 3.46
CA PHE A 67 -9.14 -5.94 3.97
C PHE A 67 -9.33 -7.33 4.57
N LEU A 68 -8.60 -8.32 4.05
CA LEU A 68 -8.65 -9.71 4.53
C LEU A 68 -7.29 -10.15 5.10
N GLY A 69 -7.30 -11.10 6.03
CA GLY A 69 -6.08 -11.63 6.65
C GLY A 69 -6.29 -12.03 8.12
N HIS A 70 -5.30 -12.63 8.75
CA HIS A 70 -5.36 -13.05 10.15
C HIS A 70 -5.38 -11.86 11.14
N ASN A 71 -5.63 -12.14 12.42
CA ASN A 71 -5.56 -11.13 13.47
C ASN A 71 -4.15 -10.55 13.58
N GLY A 72 -4.05 -9.23 13.70
CA GLY A 72 -2.77 -8.54 13.73
C GLY A 72 -2.12 -8.28 12.36
N ALA A 73 -2.73 -8.67 11.24
CA ALA A 73 -2.22 -8.39 9.89
C ALA A 73 -2.23 -6.89 9.50
N GLY A 74 -2.86 -6.03 10.31
CA GLY A 74 -2.89 -4.57 10.07
C GLY A 74 -4.23 -4.01 9.60
N LYS A 75 -5.25 -4.84 9.32
CA LYS A 75 -6.58 -4.42 8.82
C LYS A 75 -7.19 -3.23 9.57
N THR A 76 -7.44 -3.38 10.87
CA THR A 76 -8.02 -2.32 11.71
C THR A 76 -7.07 -1.14 11.87
N THR A 77 -5.75 -1.39 11.86
CA THR A 77 -4.74 -0.33 11.90
C THR A 77 -4.80 0.55 10.66
N THR A 78 -4.91 -0.03 9.46
CA THR A 78 -5.07 0.72 8.21
C THR A 78 -6.33 1.58 8.26
N MET A 79 -7.47 0.98 8.63
CA MET A 79 -8.72 1.72 8.71
C MET A 79 -8.65 2.87 9.74
N SER A 80 -8.07 2.62 10.92
CA SER A 80 -7.92 3.65 11.96
C SER A 80 -7.06 4.82 11.51
N ILE A 81 -6.06 4.58 10.67
CA ILE A 81 -5.24 5.67 10.11
C ILE A 81 -6.03 6.45 9.06
N LEU A 82 -6.70 5.76 8.13
CA LEU A 82 -7.50 6.41 7.09
C LEU A 82 -8.65 7.24 7.65
N THR A 83 -9.21 6.84 8.79
CA THR A 83 -10.26 7.60 9.50
C THR A 83 -9.71 8.66 10.46
N GLY A 84 -8.41 8.95 10.44
CA GLY A 84 -7.77 9.97 11.27
C GLY A 84 -7.65 9.65 12.77
N LEU A 85 -7.98 8.43 13.22
CA LEU A 85 -7.93 8.06 14.63
C LEU A 85 -6.50 7.99 15.16
N PHE A 86 -5.56 7.52 14.33
CA PHE A 86 -4.14 7.52 14.66
C PHE A 86 -3.32 8.01 13.48
N PRO A 87 -2.28 8.85 13.72
CA PRO A 87 -1.38 9.22 12.64
C PRO A 87 -0.52 8.01 12.23
N PRO A 88 -0.10 7.96 10.95
CA PRO A 88 0.94 7.02 10.54
C PRO A 88 2.27 7.36 11.22
N THR A 89 3.18 6.39 11.29
CA THR A 89 4.57 6.63 11.73
C THR A 89 5.38 7.26 10.61
N SER A 90 5.17 6.82 9.37
CA SER A 90 5.74 7.41 8.15
C SER A 90 4.88 7.04 6.93
N GLY A 91 5.21 7.63 5.78
CA GLY A 91 4.37 7.57 4.58
C GLY A 91 3.22 8.59 4.65
N SER A 92 2.32 8.51 3.69
CA SER A 92 1.19 9.42 3.54
C SER A 92 -0.07 8.71 3.08
N ALA A 93 -1.21 9.31 3.38
CA ALA A 93 -2.46 8.96 2.74
C ALA A 93 -3.27 10.22 2.46
N THR A 94 -4.04 10.19 1.38
CA THR A 94 -5.02 11.25 1.06
C THR A 94 -6.38 10.64 0.80
N ILE A 95 -7.43 11.41 1.11
CA ILE A 95 -8.81 11.10 0.76
C ILE A 95 -9.37 12.28 -0.03
N TYR A 96 -9.83 12.03 -1.26
CA TYR A 96 -10.19 13.07 -2.24
C TYR A 96 -9.12 14.15 -2.40
N GLY A 97 -7.84 13.76 -2.35
CA GLY A 97 -6.69 14.67 -2.47
C GLY A 97 -6.33 15.45 -1.19
N HIS A 98 -7.08 15.29 -0.10
CA HIS A 98 -6.80 15.93 1.19
C HIS A 98 -5.94 15.03 2.08
N ASP A 99 -4.84 15.54 2.65
CA ASP A 99 -3.98 14.77 3.57
C ASP A 99 -4.71 14.50 4.89
N ILE A 100 -4.77 13.21 5.25
CA ILE A 100 -5.49 12.72 6.44
C ILE A 100 -4.95 13.26 7.78
N ARG A 101 -3.78 13.90 7.80
CA ARG A 101 -3.15 14.46 9.01
C ARG A 101 -3.37 15.96 9.16
N THR A 102 -3.62 16.68 8.06
CA THR A 102 -3.61 18.15 8.05
C THR A 102 -4.91 18.77 7.56
N GLU A 103 -5.73 18.03 6.82
CA GLU A 103 -6.92 18.55 6.13
C GLU A 103 -8.20 17.77 6.44
N MET A 104 -8.14 16.85 7.39
CA MET A 104 -9.28 16.09 7.92
C MET A 104 -9.74 16.57 9.30
#